data_AF-A0A959IMJ2-F1
#
_entry.id   AF-A0A959IMJ2-F1
#
_cell.length_a   1.000
_cell.length_b   1.000
_cell.length_c   1.000
_cell.angle_alpha   90.00
_cell.angle_beta   90.00
_cell.angle_gamma   90.00
#
_symmetry.space_group_name_H-M   'P 1'
#
loop_
_entity.id
_entity.type
_entity.pdbx_description
1 polymer ?
#
loop_
_entity_poly.entity_id
_entity_poly.type
_entity_poly.pdbx_seq_one_letter_code
_entity_poly.pdbx_strand_id
1 'polypeptide(L)'
;REELYAGEWIADTERERTKARLAEYYLYAQPERYEAGTAEICERIRLVRKWIDRGRQQGQERWVPIPSVYFDYRNGRGFSRTKAWFKKHMAKRREIGDNIAVAKAVRSYQRCRKEHSDAEGPMAVYQKLVAQLEGRGEEIVQRFHHAVK
;
A
#
# COMPACT_ATOMS: atom_id res chain seq x y z
N ARG A 1 -8.50 -2.04 -16.02
CA ARG A 1 -8.50 -3.18 -15.07
C ARG A 1 -7.11 -3.78 -15.08
N GLU A 2 -6.49 -3.94 -13.92
CA GLU A 2 -5.17 -4.60 -13.84
C GLU A 2 -5.41 -6.11 -13.79
N GLU A 3 -5.16 -6.80 -14.90
CA GLU A 3 -5.42 -8.24 -15.04
C GLU A 3 -4.10 -9.00 -15.12
N LEU A 4 -3.93 -9.98 -14.22
CA LEU A 4 -2.71 -10.78 -14.14
C LEU A 4 -2.54 -11.70 -15.35
N TYR A 5 -3.65 -12.22 -15.85
CA TYR A 5 -3.73 -13.19 -16.95
C TYR A 5 -4.38 -12.56 -18.19
N ALA A 6 -4.17 -11.26 -18.41
CA ALA A 6 -4.77 -10.55 -19.54
C ALA A 6 -4.35 -11.20 -20.87
N GLY A 7 -5.33 -11.55 -21.71
CA GLY A 7 -5.10 -12.20 -23.00
C GLY A 7 -4.94 -13.73 -22.94
N GLU A 8 -4.90 -14.32 -21.74
CA GLU A 8 -4.81 -15.77 -21.57
C GLU A 8 -6.21 -16.39 -21.53
N TRP A 9 -6.41 -17.50 -22.24
CA TRP A 9 -7.62 -18.29 -22.11
C TRP A 9 -7.54 -19.14 -20.83
N ILE A 10 -8.51 -18.94 -19.94
CA ILE A 10 -8.64 -19.73 -18.70
C ILE A 10 -9.92 -20.57 -18.79
N ALA A 11 -9.75 -21.89 -18.79
CA ALA A 11 -10.84 -22.87 -18.78
C ALA A 11 -11.77 -22.67 -17.57
N ASP A 12 -13.06 -22.95 -17.73
CA ASP A 12 -14.05 -22.78 -16.66
C ASP A 12 -13.74 -23.64 -15.43
N THR A 13 -13.24 -24.85 -15.64
CA THR A 13 -12.77 -25.74 -14.55
C THR A 13 -11.64 -25.10 -13.74
N GLU A 14 -10.76 -24.35 -14.39
CA GLU A 14 -9.66 -23.64 -13.72
C GLU A 14 -10.16 -22.40 -12.96
N ARG A 15 -11.19 -21.72 -13.48
CA ARG A 15 -11.87 -20.62 -12.77
C ARG A 15 -12.51 -21.14 -11.49
N GLU A 16 -13.21 -22.27 -11.54
CA GLU A 16 -13.83 -22.86 -10.36
C GLU A 16 -12.79 -23.33 -9.32
N ARG A 17 -11.70 -23.99 -9.76
CA ARG A 17 -10.59 -24.34 -8.87
C ARG A 17 -9.98 -23.11 -8.19
N THR A 18 -9.85 -22.01 -8.93
CA THR A 18 -9.31 -20.76 -8.41
C THR A 18 -10.22 -20.13 -7.36
N LYS A 19 -11.53 -20.10 -7.62
CA LYS A 19 -12.53 -19.63 -6.64
C LYS A 19 -12.44 -20.46 -5.36
N ALA A 20 -12.32 -21.78 -5.46
CA ALA A 20 -12.13 -22.65 -4.30
C ALA A 20 -10.85 -22.29 -3.51
N ARG A 21 -9.72 -22.05 -4.18
CA ARG A 21 -8.47 -21.63 -3.52
C ARG A 21 -8.58 -20.27 -2.83
N LEU A 22 -9.26 -19.32 -3.44
CA LEU A 22 -9.53 -18.02 -2.83
C LEU A 22 -10.50 -18.14 -1.64
N ALA A 23 -11.52 -19.00 -1.72
CA ALA A 23 -12.41 -19.26 -0.60
C ALA A 23 -11.65 -19.87 0.60
N GLU A 24 -10.73 -20.81 0.35
CA GLU A 24 -9.84 -21.37 1.39
C GLU A 24 -9.01 -20.29 2.10
N TYR A 25 -8.62 -19.22 1.39
CA TYR A 25 -7.89 -18.09 2.00
C TYR A 25 -8.74 -17.34 3.05
N TYR A 26 -10.06 -17.37 2.92
CA TYR A 26 -10.99 -16.74 3.85
C TYR A 26 -11.54 -17.70 4.91
N LEU A 27 -11.26 -19.00 4.82
CA LEU A 27 -11.90 -20.03 5.66
C LEU A 27 -11.80 -19.77 7.17
N TYR A 28 -10.69 -19.16 7.62
CA TYR A 28 -10.45 -18.83 9.02
C TYR A 28 -10.53 -17.32 9.32
N ALA A 29 -10.92 -16.51 8.34
CA ALA A 29 -11.07 -15.08 8.53
C ALA A 29 -12.46 -14.76 9.10
N GLN A 30 -12.52 -13.78 10.00
CA GLN A 30 -13.80 -13.23 10.45
C GLN A 30 -14.45 -12.42 9.30
N PRO A 31 -15.79 -12.48 9.13
CA PRO A 31 -16.48 -11.79 8.03
C PRO A 31 -16.17 -10.29 7.92
N GLU A 32 -15.98 -9.61 9.05
CA GLU A 32 -15.66 -8.18 9.13
C GLU A 32 -14.30 -7.86 8.48
N ARG A 33 -13.45 -8.87 8.28
CA ARG A 33 -12.13 -8.74 7.66
C ARG A 33 -12.13 -9.08 6.17
N TYR A 34 -13.25 -9.54 5.60
CA TYR A 34 -13.30 -9.96 4.20
C TYR A 34 -13.01 -8.82 3.23
N GLU A 35 -13.49 -7.61 3.51
CA GLU A 35 -13.19 -6.44 2.68
C GLU A 35 -11.70 -6.11 2.70
N ALA A 36 -11.10 -6.02 3.89
CA ALA A 36 -9.67 -5.77 4.06
C ALA A 36 -8.81 -6.87 3.40
N GLY A 37 -9.22 -8.14 3.55
CA GLY A 37 -8.57 -9.27 2.89
C GLY A 37 -8.68 -9.19 1.37
N THR A 38 -9.83 -8.80 0.83
CA THR A 38 -10.03 -8.63 -0.61
C THR A 38 -9.16 -7.50 -1.15
N ALA A 39 -9.08 -6.39 -0.43
CA ALA A 39 -8.18 -5.28 -0.77
C ALA A 39 -6.71 -5.72 -0.79
N GLU A 40 -6.27 -6.53 0.20
CA GLU A 40 -4.93 -7.11 0.21
C GLU A 40 -4.69 -8.01 -1.01
N ILE A 41 -5.63 -8.90 -1.35
CA ILE A 41 -5.50 -9.80 -2.50
C ILE A 41 -5.36 -9.00 -3.79
N CYS A 42 -6.24 -8.03 -4.01
CA CYS A 42 -6.20 -7.13 -5.15
C CYS A 42 -4.84 -6.42 -5.22
N GLU A 43 -4.38 -5.81 -4.14
CA GLU A 43 -3.09 -5.09 -4.13
C GLU A 43 -1.91 -6.00 -4.43
N ARG A 44 -1.92 -7.23 -3.91
CA ARG A 44 -0.88 -8.23 -4.21
C ARG A 44 -0.87 -8.62 -5.68
N ILE A 45 -2.03 -8.75 -6.31
CA ILE A 45 -2.14 -8.97 -7.77
C ILE A 45 -1.52 -7.78 -8.53
N ARG A 46 -1.81 -6.53 -8.13
CA ARG A 46 -1.21 -5.33 -8.73
C ARG A 46 0.32 -5.33 -8.63
N LEU A 47 0.85 -5.73 -7.47
CA LEU A 47 2.30 -5.80 -7.26
C LEU A 47 2.97 -6.83 -8.17
N VAL A 48 2.35 -8.00 -8.37
CA VAL A 48 2.87 -9.00 -9.31
C VAL A 48 2.79 -8.48 -10.74
N ARG A 49 1.71 -7.80 -11.12
CA ARG A 49 1.60 -7.20 -12.45
C ARG A 49 2.72 -6.19 -12.72
N LYS A 50 2.97 -5.27 -11.77
CA LYS A 50 4.10 -4.32 -11.83
C LYS A 50 5.46 -5.02 -11.87
N TRP A 51 5.59 -6.20 -11.26
CA TRP A 51 6.79 -7.01 -11.38
C TRP A 51 6.94 -7.61 -12.79
N ILE A 52 5.88 -8.15 -13.40
CA ILE A 52 5.91 -8.64 -14.78
C ILE A 52 6.26 -7.50 -15.76
N ASP A 53 5.55 -6.38 -15.67
CA ASP A 53 5.73 -5.26 -16.61
C ASP A 53 7.16 -4.69 -16.55
N ARG A 54 7.74 -4.56 -15.35
CA ARG A 54 9.15 -4.16 -15.20
C ARG A 54 10.13 -5.18 -15.79
N GLY A 55 9.80 -6.47 -15.75
CA GLY A 55 10.60 -7.50 -16.40
C GLY A 55 10.59 -7.35 -17.91
N ARG A 56 9.40 -7.17 -18.49
CA ARG A 56 9.23 -6.94 -19.93
C ARG A 56 10.01 -5.73 -20.42
N GLN A 57 9.97 -4.62 -19.68
CA GLN A 57 10.76 -3.42 -19.97
C GLN A 57 12.28 -3.67 -19.92
N GLN A 58 12.72 -4.66 -19.15
CA GLN A 58 14.13 -5.06 -19.01
C GLN A 58 14.51 -6.22 -19.96
N GLY A 59 13.64 -6.61 -20.89
CA GLY A 59 13.86 -7.78 -21.76
C GLY A 59 13.85 -9.12 -21.02
N GLN A 60 13.30 -9.17 -19.80
CA GLN A 60 13.20 -10.38 -18.98
C GLN A 60 11.79 -10.96 -19.04
N GLU A 61 11.70 -12.24 -19.40
CA GLU A 61 10.46 -12.98 -19.27
C GLU A 61 10.19 -13.33 -17.81
N ARG A 62 8.99 -13.00 -17.33
CA ARG A 62 8.53 -13.26 -15.97
C ARG A 62 7.20 -13.95 -16.06
N TRP A 63 7.13 -15.15 -15.48
CA TRP A 63 5.97 -16.01 -15.56
C TRP A 63 5.29 -16.17 -14.20
N VAL A 64 3.98 -16.38 -14.22
CA VAL A 64 3.15 -16.67 -13.06
C VAL A 64 2.36 -17.95 -13.33
N PRO A 65 2.28 -18.89 -12.37
CA PRO A 65 1.48 -20.10 -12.52
C PRO A 65 0.03 -19.85 -12.89
N ILE A 66 -0.61 -20.87 -13.44
CA ILE A 66 -2.05 -20.85 -13.67
C ILE A 66 -2.80 -20.50 -12.37
N PRO A 67 -3.96 -19.84 -12.47
CA PRO A 67 -4.65 -19.25 -11.33
C PRO A 67 -4.79 -20.16 -10.09
N SER A 68 -5.22 -21.41 -10.24
CA SER A 68 -5.43 -22.33 -9.11
C SER A 68 -4.13 -22.71 -8.40
N VAL A 69 -3.01 -22.75 -9.13
CA VAL A 69 -1.67 -23.02 -8.59
C VAL A 69 -1.09 -21.78 -7.94
N TYR A 70 -1.32 -20.60 -8.53
CA TYR A 70 -0.86 -19.35 -7.97
C TYR A 70 -1.57 -19.03 -6.65
N PHE A 71 -2.90 -19.13 -6.58
CA PHE A 71 -3.66 -18.77 -5.38
C PHE A 71 -3.67 -19.83 -4.28
N ASP A 72 -3.10 -21.01 -4.52
CA ASP A 72 -2.92 -22.02 -3.47
C ASP A 72 -1.96 -21.52 -2.39
N TYR A 73 -2.47 -21.29 -1.18
CA TYR A 73 -1.66 -20.81 -0.06
C TYR A 73 -0.61 -21.82 0.40
N ARG A 74 -0.80 -23.11 0.10
CA ARG A 74 0.15 -24.19 0.39
C ARG A 74 1.30 -24.21 -0.61
N ASN A 75 1.11 -23.58 -1.77
CA ASN A 75 2.19 -23.38 -2.74
C ASN A 75 3.13 -22.26 -2.27
N GLY A 76 4.31 -22.64 -1.79
CA GLY A 76 5.37 -21.72 -1.36
C GLY A 76 5.99 -20.88 -2.49
N ARG A 77 5.63 -21.11 -3.76
CA ARG A 77 6.10 -20.35 -4.93
C ARG A 77 5.04 -19.42 -5.54
N GLY A 78 3.81 -19.47 -5.02
CA GLY A 78 2.68 -18.70 -5.53
C GLY A 78 2.38 -17.46 -4.70
N PHE A 79 1.09 -17.24 -4.51
CA PHE A 79 0.51 -16.08 -3.85
C PHE A 79 1.11 -15.86 -2.47
N SER A 80 1.37 -16.91 -1.68
CA SER A 80 1.98 -16.84 -0.34
C SER A 80 3.23 -15.92 -0.27
N ARG A 81 4.11 -15.95 -1.28
CA ARG A 81 5.34 -15.14 -1.31
C ARG A 81 5.10 -13.64 -1.46
N THR A 82 3.98 -13.25 -2.08
CA THR A 82 3.68 -11.84 -2.36
C THR A 82 3.28 -11.08 -1.10
N LYS A 83 3.01 -11.78 0.01
CA LYS A 83 2.72 -11.16 1.32
C LYS A 83 3.87 -10.30 1.83
N ALA A 84 5.12 -10.75 1.66
CA ALA A 84 6.29 -9.96 2.04
C ALA A 84 6.42 -8.69 1.18
N TRP A 85 6.09 -8.78 -0.11
CA TRP A 85 6.09 -7.62 -1.01
C TRP A 85 5.01 -6.62 -0.61
N PHE A 86 3.82 -7.10 -0.28
CA PHE A 86 2.73 -6.27 0.19
C PHE A 86 3.09 -5.52 1.47
N LYS A 87 3.65 -6.20 2.48
CA LYS A 87 4.09 -5.54 3.72
C LYS A 87 5.10 -4.42 3.44
N LYS A 88 6.11 -4.68 2.60
CA LYS A 88 7.09 -3.65 2.18
C LYS A 88 6.43 -2.50 1.44
N HIS A 89 5.49 -2.80 0.54
CA HIS A 89 4.75 -1.79 -0.21
C HIS A 89 3.92 -0.88 0.70
N MET A 90 3.19 -1.47 1.66
CA MET A 90 2.39 -0.72 2.62
C MET A 90 3.25 0.13 3.56
N ALA A 91 4.38 -0.41 4.04
CA ALA A 91 5.35 0.36 4.83
C ALA A 91 5.87 1.56 4.03
N LYS A 92 6.22 1.37 2.75
CA LYS A 92 6.69 2.47 1.90
C LYS A 92 5.61 3.52 1.64
N ARG A 93 4.35 3.10 1.43
CA ARG A 93 3.21 4.02 1.27
C ARG A 93 2.98 4.86 2.52
N ARG A 94 3.10 4.25 3.71
CA ARG A 94 3.02 4.96 4.99
C ARG A 94 4.12 6.00 5.10
N GLU A 95 5.37 5.59 4.87
CA GLU A 95 6.54 6.49 4.91
C GLU A 95 6.38 7.69 3.95
N ILE A 96 5.94 7.46 2.71
CA ILE A 96 5.65 8.53 1.75
C ILE A 96 4.55 9.46 2.27
N GLY A 97 3.46 8.90 2.81
CA GLY A 97 2.37 9.68 3.38
C GLY A 97 2.82 10.56 4.55
N ASP A 98 3.70 10.04 5.39
CA ASP A 98 4.26 10.78 6.53
C ASP A 98 5.22 11.88 6.05
N ASN A 99 6.04 11.62 5.03
CA ASN A 99 6.88 12.64 4.39
C ASN A 99 6.04 13.80 3.82
N ILE A 100 4.92 13.47 3.13
CA ILE A 100 4.00 14.47 2.59
C ILE A 100 3.34 15.27 3.71
N ALA A 101 2.93 14.63 4.80
CA ALA A 101 2.31 15.30 5.94
C ALA A 101 3.27 16.32 6.57
N VAL A 102 4.52 15.92 6.85
CA VAL A 102 5.56 16.83 7.36
C VAL A 102 5.81 17.97 6.39
N ALA A 103 6.01 17.68 5.10
CA ALA A 103 6.26 18.73 4.10
C ALA A 103 5.10 19.72 3.95
N LYS A 104 3.86 19.28 4.15
CA LYS A 104 2.69 20.16 4.20
C LYS A 104 2.71 21.04 5.46
N ALA A 105 2.95 20.45 6.63
CA ALA A 105 3.03 21.18 7.89
C ALA A 105 4.14 22.25 7.87
N VAL A 106 5.34 21.90 7.40
CA VAL A 106 6.46 22.84 7.26
C VAL A 106 6.08 24.02 6.38
N ARG A 107 5.50 23.76 5.19
CA ARG A 107 5.08 24.83 4.28
C ARG A 107 4.01 25.73 4.89
N SER A 108 3.03 25.15 5.60
CA SER A 108 2.01 25.92 6.31
C SER A 108 2.61 26.82 7.38
N TYR A 109 3.52 26.30 8.22
CA TYR A 109 4.17 27.07 9.26
C TYR A 109 5.06 28.20 8.69
N GLN A 110 5.84 27.90 7.64
CA GLN A 110 6.69 28.90 6.98
C GLN A 110 5.87 30.03 6.33
N ARG A 111 4.70 29.71 5.79
CA ARG A 111 3.77 30.71 5.24
C ARG A 111 3.27 31.66 6.33
N CYS A 112 2.78 31.10 7.43
CA CYS A 112 2.31 31.86 8.60
C CYS A 112 3.40 32.83 9.10
N ARG A 113 4.66 32.36 9.19
CA ARG A 113 5.80 33.20 9.62
C ARG A 113 6.12 34.35 8.66
N LYS A 114 5.95 34.16 7.36
CA LYS A 114 6.32 35.17 6.34
C LYS A 114 5.25 36.22 6.12
N GLU A 115 4.00 35.77 6.06
CA GLU A 115 2.89 36.62 5.63
C GLU A 115 2.19 37.30 6.82
N HIS A 116 2.54 36.92 8.06
CA HIS A 116 1.74 37.23 9.26
C HIS A 116 0.25 36.93 9.03
N SER A 117 -0.06 35.95 8.17
CA SER A 117 -1.36 35.81 7.51
C SER A 117 -2.44 35.19 8.38
N ASP A 118 -2.06 34.54 9.48
CA ASP A 118 -3.00 33.83 10.33
C ASP A 118 -3.30 34.68 11.57
N ALA A 119 -4.58 34.99 11.76
CA ALA A 119 -5.08 35.77 12.91
C ALA A 119 -4.69 35.17 14.28
N GLU A 120 -4.34 33.88 14.32
CA GLU A 120 -3.97 33.12 15.52
C GLU A 120 -2.47 33.22 15.89
N GLY A 121 -1.62 33.72 14.99
CA GLY A 121 -0.18 33.86 15.18
C GLY A 121 0.63 32.54 15.05
N PRO A 122 1.96 32.61 14.87
CA PRO A 122 2.79 31.44 14.54
C PRO A 122 2.78 30.32 15.59
N MET A 123 2.66 30.65 16.87
CA MET A 123 2.68 29.67 17.95
C MET A 123 1.42 28.78 17.95
N ALA A 124 0.24 29.36 17.73
CA ALA A 124 -1.01 28.61 17.67
C ALA A 124 -1.02 27.66 16.46
N VAL A 125 -0.55 28.14 15.30
CA VAL A 125 -0.40 27.32 14.09
C VAL A 125 0.58 26.17 14.32
N TYR A 126 1.70 26.42 14.98
CA TYR A 126 2.66 25.37 15.34
C TYR A 126 2.02 24.29 16.20
N GLN A 127 1.34 24.66 17.29
CA GLN A 127 0.68 23.69 18.19
C GLN A 127 -0.38 22.86 17.47
N LYS A 128 -1.18 23.49 16.60
CA LYS A 128 -2.17 22.81 15.77
C LYS A 128 -1.54 21.79 14.83
N LEU A 129 -0.43 22.14 14.19
CA LEU A 129 0.29 21.21 13.30
C LEU A 129 0.94 20.07 14.06
N VAL A 130 1.47 20.31 15.26
CA VAL A 130 1.99 19.25 16.15
C VAL A 130 0.90 18.27 16.52
N ALA A 131 -0.25 18.75 17.01
CA ALA A 131 -1.39 17.89 17.35
C ALA A 131 -1.89 17.04 16.16
N GLN A 132 -1.85 17.59 14.94
CA GLN A 132 -2.17 16.84 13.73
C GLN A 132 -1.16 15.73 13.41
N LEU A 133 0.12 15.95 13.71
CA LEU A 133 1.19 14.99 13.44
C LEU A 133 1.34 13.93 14.55
N GLU A 134 0.94 14.22 15.78
CA GLU A 134 0.95 13.27 16.90
C GLU A 134 0.16 12.00 16.58
N GLY A 135 -0.98 12.13 15.89
CA GLY A 135 -1.77 10.97 15.43
C GLY A 135 -1.04 10.04 14.45
N ARG A 136 0.13 10.44 13.92
CA ARG A 136 0.98 9.63 13.03
C ARG A 136 2.17 8.98 13.75
N GLY A 137 2.53 9.50 14.92
CA GLY A 137 3.60 9.01 15.78
C GLY A 137 4.66 10.07 16.11
N GLU A 138 5.34 9.88 17.24
CA GLU A 138 6.32 10.82 17.80
C GLU A 138 7.47 11.13 16.83
N GLU A 139 7.96 10.12 16.10
CA GLU A 139 9.03 10.31 15.10
C GLU A 139 8.66 11.36 14.05
N ILE A 140 7.38 11.39 13.62
CA ILE A 140 6.91 12.34 12.60
C ILE A 140 6.88 13.76 13.15
N VAL A 141 6.50 13.90 14.42
CA VAL A 141 6.53 15.18 15.14
C VAL A 141 7.96 15.69 15.28
N GLN A 142 8.91 14.83 15.66
CA GLN A 142 10.33 15.19 15.77
C GLN A 142 10.91 15.66 14.43
N ARG A 143 10.54 14.99 13.33
CA ARG A 143 10.94 15.42 11.97
C ARG A 143 10.41 16.80 11.62
N PHE A 144 9.16 17.10 12.00
CA PHE A 144 8.60 18.44 11.84
C PHE A 144 9.36 19.47 12.67
N HIS A 145 9.59 19.21 13.96
CA HIS A 145 10.36 20.09 14.85
C HIS A 145 11.74 20.42 14.27
N HIS A 146 12.46 19.41 13.78
CA HIS A 146 13.77 19.61 13.16
C HIS A 146 13.70 20.49 11.91
N ALA A 147 12.65 20.35 11.10
CA ALA A 147 12.50 21.07 9.84
C ALA A 147 12.03 22.52 9.98
N VAL A 148 11.49 22.92 11.14
CA VAL A 148 10.99 24.29 11.38
C VAL A 148 11.81 25.11 12.38
N LYS A 149 12.81 24.50 13.02
CA LYS A 149 13.89 25.22 13.71
C LYS A 149 14.58 26.16 12.72
#